data_AF-A0A212ELF6-F1
#
_entry.id   AF-A0A212ELF6-F1
#
_cell.length_a   1.000
_cell.length_b   1.000
_cell.length_c   1.000
_cell.angle_alpha   90.00
_cell.angle_beta   90.00
_cell.angle_gamma   90.00
#
_symmetry.space_group_name_H-M   'P 1'
#
loop_
_entity.id
_entity.type
_entity.pdbx_description
1 polymer ?
#
loop_
_entity_poly.entity_id
_entity_poly.type
_entity_poly.pdbx_seq_one_letter_code
_entity_poly.pdbx_strand_id
1 'polypeptide(L)'
;MECGDTLMKLDGGILEYSSCEHVYNAQYCIKRTGGIITKRYCSSLDLGNYCNYVKQPGDKMEYRTCIYTCNTDGCNQTSAIKLSHFFNILPLSLCIFKFFMY
;
A
#
# COMPACT_ATOMS: atom_id res chain seq x y z
N MET A 1 -18.05 5.38 -0.06
CA MET A 1 -16.62 5.14 0.19
C MET A 1 -16.39 3.66 0.22
N GLU A 2 -15.43 3.20 -0.56
CA GLU A 2 -15.02 1.80 -0.62
C GLU A 2 -13.55 1.68 -0.25
N CYS A 3 -13.22 0.77 0.65
CA CYS A 3 -11.85 0.54 1.09
C CYS A 3 -11.50 -0.93 0.90
N GLY A 4 -10.20 -1.24 0.86
CA GLY A 4 -9.77 -2.59 1.18
C GLY A 4 -10.11 -2.82 2.65
N ASP A 5 -11.23 -3.48 2.94
CA ASP A 5 -11.69 -3.70 4.31
C ASP A 5 -12.03 -5.18 4.48
N THR A 6 -10.96 -5.98 4.62
CA THR A 6 -11.06 -7.35 5.10
C THR A 6 -9.71 -7.84 5.59
N LEU A 7 -9.72 -8.69 6.61
CA LEU A 7 -8.50 -9.31 7.13
C LEU A 7 -7.86 -10.29 6.14
N MET A 8 -8.61 -11.03 5.33
CA MET A 8 -8.06 -11.99 4.34
C MET A 8 -9.11 -12.47 3.30
N LYS A 9 -10.02 -11.62 2.79
CA LYS A 9 -10.86 -12.04 1.65
C LYS A 9 -10.10 -11.77 0.36
N LEU A 10 -9.28 -12.73 -0.02
CA LEU A 10 -8.59 -12.76 -1.30
C LEU A 10 -9.44 -13.60 -2.24
N ASP A 11 -10.08 -13.00 -3.24
CA ASP A 11 -10.69 -13.76 -4.32
C ASP A 11 -9.64 -13.99 -5.41
N GLY A 12 -9.20 -15.24 -5.58
CA GLY A 12 -8.10 -15.57 -6.49
C GLY A 12 -6.77 -14.86 -6.20
N GLY A 13 -6.55 -14.38 -4.97
CA GLY A 13 -5.35 -13.60 -4.60
C GLY A 13 -5.48 -12.09 -4.82
N ILE A 14 -6.64 -11.61 -5.25
CA ILE A 14 -6.91 -10.19 -5.50
C ILE A 14 -7.59 -9.57 -4.29
N LEU A 15 -7.17 -8.35 -3.94
CA LEU A 15 -7.76 -7.56 -2.87
C LEU A 15 -9.11 -7.01 -3.35
N GLU A 16 -10.20 -7.43 -2.71
CA GLU A 16 -11.52 -6.86 -2.93
C GLU A 16 -11.72 -5.57 -2.13
N TYR A 17 -12.46 -4.63 -2.73
CA TYR A 17 -12.95 -3.43 -2.06
C TYR A 17 -14.36 -3.69 -1.56
N SER A 18 -14.66 -3.22 -0.35
CA SER A 18 -15.97 -3.36 0.28
C SER A 18 -16.49 -2.02 0.76
N SER A 19 -17.81 -1.90 0.81
CA SER A 19 -18.50 -0.70 1.29
C SER A 19 -18.21 -0.46 2.77
N CYS A 20 -17.88 0.80 3.10
CA CYS A 20 -17.68 1.26 4.47
C CYS A 20 -18.98 1.56 5.23
N GLU A 21 -20.16 1.25 4.69
CA GLU A 21 -21.46 1.56 5.33
C GLU A 21 -21.63 0.93 6.72
N HIS A 22 -20.91 -0.14 7.01
CA HIS A 22 -20.90 -0.78 8.32
C HIS A 22 -20.17 0.05 9.40
N VAL A 23 -19.45 1.11 9.02
CA VAL A 23 -18.78 2.06 9.92
C VAL A 23 -19.52 3.40 9.88
N TYR A 24 -20.03 3.84 11.02
CA TYR A 24 -20.74 5.11 11.15
C TYR A 24 -19.85 6.30 10.75
N ASN A 25 -20.32 7.13 9.81
CA ASN A 25 -19.59 8.30 9.30
C ASN A 25 -18.16 7.97 8.84
N ALA A 26 -17.97 6.85 8.13
CA ALA A 26 -16.68 6.50 7.56
C ALA A 26 -16.22 7.55 6.54
N GLN A 27 -15.02 8.09 6.74
CA GLN A 27 -14.43 9.14 5.92
C GLN A 27 -12.99 8.81 5.47
N TYR A 28 -12.42 7.72 5.97
CA TYR A 28 -11.03 7.36 5.75
C TYR A 28 -10.87 5.85 5.56
N CYS A 29 -9.96 5.49 4.66
CA CYS A 29 -9.41 4.14 4.55
C CYS A 29 -8.08 4.07 5.29
N ILE A 30 -7.93 3.09 6.17
CA ILE A 30 -6.69 2.84 6.90
C ILE A 30 -5.97 1.64 6.31
N LYS A 31 -4.66 1.75 6.15
CA LYS A 31 -3.74 0.63 5.94
C LYS A 31 -2.73 0.61 7.08
N ARG A 32 -2.75 -0.47 7.86
CA ARG A 32 -1.75 -0.77 8.88
C ARG A 32 -0.80 -1.83 8.34
N THR A 33 0.47 -1.48 8.14
CA THR A 33 1.53 -2.42 7.75
C THR A 33 2.48 -2.69 8.91
N GLY A 34 3.20 -3.81 8.87
CA GLY A 34 4.07 -4.24 9.97
C GLY A 34 3.35 -5.16 10.96
N GLY A 35 3.98 -5.44 12.10
CA GLY A 35 3.53 -6.54 12.94
C GLY A 35 3.74 -7.89 12.24
N ILE A 36 2.72 -8.73 12.29
CA ILE A 36 2.68 -10.03 11.59
C ILE A 36 1.96 -9.93 10.25
N ILE A 37 1.00 -9.00 10.12
CA ILE A 37 0.09 -8.93 8.97
C ILE A 37 -0.27 -7.49 8.61
N THR A 38 -0.50 -7.24 7.33
CA THR A 38 -1.12 -5.99 6.88
C THR A 38 -2.63 -6.03 7.14
N LYS A 39 -3.14 -5.09 7.92
CA LYS A 39 -4.58 -4.91 8.16
C LYS A 39 -5.07 -3.68 7.42
N ARG A 40 -6.27 -3.76 6.87
CA ARG A 40 -6.92 -2.62 6.22
C ARG A 40 -8.38 -2.56 6.65
N TYR A 41 -8.90 -1.36 6.86
CA TYR A 41 -10.24 -1.14 7.41
C TYR A 41 -10.74 0.28 7.16
N CYS A 42 -12.06 0.47 7.22
CA CYS A 42 -12.71 1.78 7.20
C CYS A 42 -12.62 2.49 8.56
N SER A 43 -12.54 3.82 8.55
CA SER A 43 -12.46 4.66 9.76
C SER A 43 -13.23 5.97 9.57
N SER A 44 -13.89 6.43 10.63
CA SER A 44 -14.49 7.77 10.72
C SER A 44 -13.48 8.85 11.07
N LEU A 45 -12.27 8.45 11.48
CA LEU A 45 -11.21 9.32 11.97
C LEU A 45 -9.94 9.19 11.12
N ASP A 46 -9.24 10.31 10.95
CA ASP A 46 -7.88 10.32 10.43
C ASP A 46 -6.93 9.77 11.51
N LEU A 47 -6.27 8.65 11.23
CA LEU A 47 -5.31 8.03 12.15
C LEU A 47 -3.87 8.47 11.84
N GLY A 48 -3.68 9.41 10.91
CA GLY A 48 -2.40 9.96 10.53
C GLY A 48 -1.60 9.08 9.58
N ASN A 49 -0.33 9.44 9.41
CA ASN A 49 0.64 8.77 8.54
C ASN A 49 2.00 8.67 9.24
N TYR A 50 2.24 7.58 9.97
CA TYR A 50 3.44 7.43 10.80
C TYR A 50 3.83 5.96 11.01
N CYS A 51 5.04 5.72 11.53
CA CYS A 51 5.53 4.40 11.91
C CYS A 51 6.08 4.41 13.33
N ASN A 52 5.59 3.51 14.18
CA ASN A 52 6.05 3.34 15.55
C ASN A 52 6.44 1.89 15.82
N TYR A 53 7.30 1.67 16.81
CA TYR A 53 7.55 0.35 17.37
C TYR A 53 6.47 0.05 18.41
N VAL A 54 5.79 -1.08 18.25
CA VAL A 54 4.64 -1.46 19.08
C VAL A 54 4.86 -2.87 19.58
N LYS A 55 4.69 -3.07 20.89
CA LYS A 55 4.70 -4.39 21.52
C LYS A 55 3.28 -4.93 21.58
N GLN A 56 3.03 -6.06 20.92
CA GLN A 56 1.72 -6.71 20.97
C GLN A 56 1.57 -7.50 22.29
N PRO A 57 0.38 -7.52 22.91
CA PRO A 57 0.14 -8.34 24.09
C PRO A 57 0.46 -9.81 23.82
N GLY A 58 1.32 -10.40 24.66
CA GLY A 58 1.75 -11.80 24.53
C GLY A 58 3.05 -12.00 23.74
N ASP A 59 3.51 -11.02 22.97
CA ASP A 59 4.74 -11.12 22.19
C ASP A 59 5.97 -10.64 22.98
N LYS A 60 7.10 -11.31 22.74
CA LYS A 60 8.40 -10.93 23.35
C LYS A 60 9.09 -9.81 22.58
N MET A 61 8.79 -9.62 21.31
CA MET A 61 9.43 -8.66 20.42
C MET A 61 8.53 -7.46 20.12
N GLU A 62 9.16 -6.35 19.76
CA GLU A 62 8.47 -5.17 19.24
C GLU A 62 8.43 -5.22 17.71
N TYR A 63 7.34 -4.71 17.15
CA TYR A 63 7.16 -4.66 15.70
C TYR A 63 7.10 -3.21 15.24
N ARG A 64 7.88 -2.88 14.21
CA ARG A 64 7.69 -1.63 13.48
C ARG A 64 6.38 -1.70 12.73
N THR A 65 5.41 -0.91 13.16
CA THR A 65 4.06 -0.85 12.60
C THR A 65 3.82 0.54 12.04
N CYS A 66 3.34 0.64 10.81
CA CYS A 66 3.02 1.88 10.15
C CYS A 66 1.52 2.02 9.92
N ILE A 67 1.01 3.24 10.11
CA ILE A 67 -0.34 3.66 9.75
C ILE A 67 -0.24 4.52 8.50
N TYR A 68 -1.09 4.23 7.52
CA TYR A 68 -1.34 5.05 6.35
C TYR A 68 -2.83 5.36 6.28
N THR A 69 -3.17 6.63 6.16
CA THR A 69 -4.55 7.12 6.08
C THR A 69 -4.76 7.88 4.78
N CYS A 70 -5.87 7.59 4.11
CA CYS A 70 -6.28 8.23 2.87
C CYS A 70 -7.82 8.27 2.78
N ASN A 71 -8.39 9.05 1.85
CA ASN A 71 -9.82 9.38 1.83
C ASN A 71 -10.48 9.23 0.45
N THR A 72 -9.85 8.50 -0.47
CA THR A 72 -10.41 8.18 -1.80
C THR A 72 -10.69 6.69 -1.92
N ASP A 73 -11.60 6.29 -2.81
CA ASP A 73 -11.98 4.88 -2.94
C ASP A 73 -10.76 4.01 -3.31
N GLY A 74 -10.59 2.91 -2.59
CA GLY A 74 -9.50 1.94 -2.78
C GLY A 74 -8.09 2.46 -2.51
N CYS A 75 -7.93 3.63 -1.91
CA CYS A 75 -6.63 4.28 -1.72
C CYS A 75 -5.68 3.53 -0.79
N ASN A 76 -6.21 2.70 0.11
CA ASN A 76 -5.44 1.92 1.09
C ASN A 76 -4.90 0.59 0.51
N GLN A 77 -4.95 0.40 -0.81
CA GLN A 77 -4.32 -0.72 -1.50
C GLN A 77 -2.77 -0.68 -1.43
N THR A 78 -2.13 -1.76 -1.88
CA THR A 78 -0.68 -1.76 -2.13
C THR A 78 -0.45 -1.30 -3.56
N SER A 79 0.36 -0.26 -3.75
CA SER A 79 0.78 0.15 -5.09
C SER A 79 1.60 -0.97 -5.73
N ALA A 80 1.09 -1.58 -6.79
CA ALA A 80 1.91 -2.45 -7.62
C ALA A 80 3.05 -1.61 -8.22
N ILE A 81 4.30 -2.01 -8.00
CA ILE A 81 5.43 -1.41 -8.70
C ILE A 81 5.23 -1.74 -10.18
N LYS A 82 4.73 -0.79 -10.95
CA LYS A 82 4.75 -0.90 -12.40
C LYS A 82 6.21 -0.82 -12.81
N LEU A 83 6.76 -1.92 -13.32
CA LEU A 83 8.10 -1.94 -13.90
C LEU A 83 8.10 -0.94 -15.06
N SER A 84 8.61 0.28 -14.83
CA SER A 84 8.70 1.29 -15.86
C SER A 84 9.65 0.78 -16.94
N HIS A 85 9.21 0.81 -18.20
CA HIS A 85 9.97 0.41 -19.38
C HIS A 85 11.23 1.29 -19.55
N PHE A 86 12.31 0.98 -18.81
CA PHE A 86 13.64 1.56 -19.02
C PHE A 86 14.40 0.92 -20.21
N PHE A 87 13.71 0.17 -21.08
CA PHE A 87 14.31 -0.52 -22.22
C PHE A 87 14.76 0.39 -23.37
N ASN A 88 14.49 1.71 -23.32
CA ASN A 88 14.79 2.61 -24.45
C ASN A 88 16.13 3.36 -24.36
N ILE A 89 16.95 3.16 -23.31
CA ILE A 89 18.23 3.90 -23.17
C ILE A 89 19.42 3.16 -23.79
N LEU A 90 19.31 1.84 -23.99
CA LEU A 90 20.39 1.03 -24.57
C LEU A 90 20.74 1.36 -26.04
N PRO A 91 19.77 1.59 -26.96
CA PRO A 91 20.10 1.84 -28.37
C PRO A 91 20.72 3.24 -28.61
N LEU A 92 20.39 4.24 -27.78
CA LEU A 92 20.92 5.60 -27.96
C LEU A 92 22.41 5.69 -27.60
N SER A 93 22.85 4.94 -26.58
CA SER A 93 24.26 4.83 -26.19
C SER A 93 25.12 4.20 -27.29
N LEU A 94 24.63 3.13 -27.92
CA LEU A 94 25.32 2.46 -29.05
C LEU A 94 25.43 3.37 -30.29
N CYS A 95 24.43 4.22 -30.55
CA CYS A 95 24.51 5.22 -31.62
C CYS A 95 25.58 6.29 -31.37
N ILE A 96 25.70 6.79 -30.13
CA ILE A 96 26.72 7.80 -29.77
C ILE A 96 28.13 7.19 -29.85
N PHE A 97 28.32 5.96 -29.37
CA PHE A 97 29.60 5.25 -29.49
C PHE A 97 30.03 5.02 -30.94
N LYS A 98 29.09 4.71 -31.86
CA LYS A 98 29.41 4.63 -33.30
C LYS A 98 29.76 5.97 -33.91
N PHE A 99 29.13 7.07 -33.48
CA PHE A 99 29.39 8.40 -34.02
C PHE A 99 30.74 8.99 -33.58
N PHE A 100 31.25 8.62 -32.41
CA PHE A 100 32.59 9.01 -31.94
C PHE A 100 33.74 8.16 -32.50
N MET A 101 33.44 7.00 -33.10
CA MET A 101 34.43 6.08 -33.68
C MET A 101 34.53 6.14 -35.21
N TYR A 102 33.90 7.13 -35.85
CA TYR A 102 34.07 7.44 -37.28
C TYR A 102 34.66 8.84 -37.47
#